data_AF-R9UAQ7-F1
#
_entry.id   AF-R9UAQ7-F1
#
_cell.length_a   1.000
_cell.length_b   1.000
_cell.length_c   1.000
_cell.angle_alpha   90.00
_cell.angle_beta   90.00
_cell.angle_gamma   90.00
#
_symmetry.space_group_name_H-M   'P 1'
#
loop_
_entity.id
_entity.type
_entity.pdbx_description
1 polymer ?
#
loop_
_entity_poly.entity_id
_entity_poly.type
_entity_poly.pdbx_seq_one_letter_code
_entity_poly.pdbx_strand_id
1 'polypeptide(L)'
;QVLAQDCTDESKFLVLMKTNREGHKGINIKVADIDVDIYQRQDNVVLEVNGHEIPLASLPYNSHEALVNIYKKGNGVSVSAYKHGLTEVYFAKDIIEIKVADYMRGKTCGVCGKADGEVRQGFRSSNGRVSSNGISFAHSWVLS
;
A
#
# COMPACT_ATOMS: atom_id res chain seq x y z
N GLN A 1 -3.47 -7.88 -3.97
CA GLN A 1 -2.46 -8.47 -3.06
C GLN A 1 -2.32 -7.58 -1.83
N VAL A 2 -2.26 -8.12 -0.60
CA VAL A 2 -1.94 -7.33 0.61
C VAL A 2 -0.44 -7.06 0.66
N LEU A 3 -0.04 -5.79 0.64
CA LEU A 3 1.36 -5.39 0.77
C LEU A 3 1.74 -5.24 2.24
N ALA A 4 0.99 -4.44 2.98
CA ALA A 4 1.19 -4.20 4.39
C ALA A 4 -0.17 -3.96 5.08
N GLN A 5 -0.34 -4.49 6.28
CA GLN A 5 -1.52 -4.30 7.11
C GLN A 5 -1.09 -4.22 8.58
N ASP A 6 -1.80 -3.43 9.37
CA ASP A 6 -1.76 -3.50 10.83
C ASP A 6 -2.47 -4.78 11.31
N CYS A 7 -1.69 -5.69 11.90
CA CYS A 7 -2.17 -6.97 12.40
C CYS A 7 -2.36 -6.99 13.93
N THR A 8 -2.54 -5.82 14.55
CA THR A 8 -3.05 -5.70 15.93
C THR A 8 -4.58 -5.83 15.97
N ASP A 9 -5.15 -5.90 17.18
CA ASP A 9 -6.60 -6.01 17.39
C ASP A 9 -7.38 -4.80 16.82
N GLU A 10 -6.71 -3.65 16.70
CA GLU A 10 -7.30 -2.39 16.23
C GLU A 10 -6.95 -2.05 14.77
N SER A 11 -6.65 -3.04 13.92
CA SER A 11 -6.33 -2.94 12.47
C SER A 11 -6.46 -1.54 11.83
N LYS A 12 -5.46 -0.68 12.00
CA LYS A 12 -5.53 0.77 11.69
C LYS A 12 -5.35 1.12 10.23
N PHE A 13 -4.67 0.25 9.47
CA PHE A 13 -4.47 0.45 8.05
C PHE A 13 -4.35 -0.87 7.28
N LEU A 14 -4.65 -0.79 5.98
CA LEU A 14 -4.44 -1.84 5.00
C LEU A 14 -3.98 -1.21 3.68
N VAL A 15 -2.84 -1.67 3.17
CA VAL A 15 -2.29 -1.29 1.86
C VAL A 15 -2.34 -2.50 0.93
N LEU A 16 -3.11 -2.38 -0.15
CA LEU A 16 -3.27 -3.38 -1.18
C LEU A 16 -2.61 -2.93 -2.48
N MET A 17 -1.97 -3.85 -3.19
CA MET A 17 -1.64 -3.68 -4.60
C MET A 17 -2.81 -4.16 -5.46
N LYS A 18 -3.19 -3.34 -6.43
CA LYS A 18 -4.14 -3.61 -7.50
C LYS A 18 -3.39 -3.68 -8.83
N THR A 19 -3.85 -4.52 -9.74
CA THR A 19 -3.35 -4.58 -11.12
C THR A 19 -4.56 -4.62 -12.04
N ASN A 20 -4.62 -3.72 -13.02
CA ASN A 20 -5.72 -3.69 -13.97
C ASN A 20 -5.52 -4.76 -15.07
N ARG A 21 -6.49 -4.87 -16.00
CA ARG A 21 -6.42 -5.86 -17.11
C ARG A 21 -5.25 -5.63 -18.07
N GLU A 22 -4.72 -4.41 -18.13
CA GLU A 22 -3.59 -4.01 -18.97
C GLU A 22 -2.24 -4.23 -18.29
N GLY A 23 -2.23 -4.69 -17.03
CA GLY A 23 -1.01 -4.87 -16.24
C GLY A 23 -0.55 -3.62 -15.50
N HIS A 24 -1.25 -2.48 -15.64
CA HIS A 24 -0.93 -1.28 -14.88
C HIS A 24 -1.18 -1.49 -13.38
N LYS A 25 -0.21 -1.10 -12.57
CA LYS A 25 -0.29 -1.20 -11.12
C LYS A 25 -1.04 -0.02 -10.51
N GLY A 26 -1.57 -0.27 -9.34
CA GLY A 26 -2.12 0.73 -8.44
C GLY A 26 -2.03 0.23 -7.00
N ILE A 27 -2.29 1.13 -6.07
CA ILE A 27 -2.43 0.84 -4.66
C ILE A 27 -3.75 1.34 -4.13
N ASN A 28 -4.27 0.64 -3.13
CA ASN A 28 -5.41 1.02 -2.33
C ASN A 28 -4.95 1.09 -0.88
N ILE A 29 -5.22 2.20 -0.22
CA ILE A 29 -4.85 2.46 1.17
C ILE A 29 -6.14 2.73 1.93
N LYS A 30 -6.51 1.80 2.80
CA LYS A 30 -7.58 1.99 3.78
C LYS A 30 -6.93 2.40 5.08
N VAL A 31 -7.30 3.54 5.62
CA VAL A 31 -6.78 4.06 6.89
C VAL A 31 -7.83 4.91 7.57
N ALA A 32 -8.08 4.66 8.85
CA ALA A 32 -9.26 5.17 9.55
C ALA A 32 -10.54 4.90 8.75
N ASP A 33 -11.29 5.94 8.40
CA ASP A 33 -12.52 5.92 7.61
C ASP A 33 -12.31 6.34 6.14
N ILE A 34 -11.05 6.51 5.71
CA ILE A 34 -10.70 6.94 4.35
C ILE A 34 -10.23 5.76 3.50
N ASP A 35 -10.72 5.73 2.27
CA ASP A 35 -10.26 4.86 1.19
C ASP A 35 -9.53 5.68 0.13
N VAL A 36 -8.22 5.46 -0.04
CA VAL A 36 -7.39 6.16 -1.02
C VAL A 36 -6.96 5.18 -2.11
N ASP A 37 -7.29 5.50 -3.36
CA ASP A 37 -6.86 4.77 -4.53
C ASP A 37 -5.86 5.61 -5.34
N ILE A 38 -4.70 5.02 -5.64
CA ILE A 38 -3.68 5.65 -6.49
C ILE A 38 -3.29 4.65 -7.56
N TYR A 39 -3.51 4.97 -8.82
CA TYR A 39 -3.26 4.03 -9.90
C TYR A 39 -2.86 4.74 -11.20
N GLN A 40 -2.24 3.99 -12.09
CA GLN A 40 -1.86 4.49 -13.40
C GLN A 40 -3.04 4.37 -14.38
N ARG A 41 -3.36 5.48 -15.05
CA ARG A 41 -4.30 5.55 -16.18
C ARG A 41 -3.54 6.15 -17.36
N GLN A 42 -3.19 5.31 -18.33
CA GLN A 42 -2.26 5.67 -19.43
C GLN A 42 -0.92 6.16 -18.86
N ASP A 43 -0.49 7.38 -19.19
CA ASP A 43 0.75 7.98 -18.69
C ASP A 43 0.59 8.79 -17.39
N ASN A 44 -0.63 8.90 -16.87
CA ASN A 44 -0.95 9.73 -15.72
C ASN A 44 -1.16 8.91 -14.45
N VAL A 45 -0.75 9.46 -13.31
CA VAL A 45 -1.17 8.99 -11.99
C VAL A 45 -2.53 9.59 -11.68
N VAL A 46 -3.48 8.75 -11.30
CA VAL A 46 -4.81 9.12 -10.84
C VAL A 46 -4.88 8.91 -9.33
N LEU A 47 -5.46 9.88 -8.62
CA LEU A 47 -5.74 9.82 -7.20
C LEU A 47 -7.25 9.89 -7.00
N GLU A 48 -7.80 8.93 -6.26
CA GLU A 48 -9.17 8.94 -5.77
C GLU A 48 -9.17 8.88 -4.25
N VAL A 49 -10.06 9.65 -3.62
CA VAL A 49 -10.31 9.63 -2.18
C VAL A 49 -11.80 9.37 -1.98
N ASN A 50 -12.15 8.29 -1.29
CA ASN A 50 -13.52 7.83 -1.07
C ASN A 50 -14.33 7.70 -2.37
N GLY A 51 -13.68 7.24 -3.45
CA GLY A 51 -14.29 7.07 -4.77
C GLY A 51 -14.42 8.35 -5.61
N HIS A 52 -13.91 9.49 -5.12
CA HIS A 52 -13.90 10.75 -5.85
C HIS A 52 -12.49 11.07 -6.37
N GLU A 53 -12.36 11.29 -7.68
CA GLU A 53 -11.10 11.69 -8.30
C GLU A 53 -10.67 13.07 -7.79
N ILE A 54 -9.47 13.15 -7.22
CA ILE A 54 -8.87 14.39 -6.72
C ILE A 54 -7.83 14.87 -7.73
N PRO A 55 -8.02 16.06 -8.35
CA PRO A 55 -7.02 16.60 -9.27
C PRO A 55 -5.67 16.73 -8.57
N LEU A 56 -4.61 16.17 -9.15
CA LEU A 56 -3.29 16.26 -8.54
C LEU A 56 -2.83 17.72 -8.33
N ALA A 57 -3.36 18.68 -9.10
CA ALA A 57 -3.10 20.11 -8.93
C ALA A 57 -3.68 20.70 -7.63
N SER A 58 -4.65 20.05 -6.99
CA SER A 58 -5.24 20.49 -5.71
C SER A 58 -4.56 19.91 -4.48
N LEU A 59 -3.47 19.14 -4.65
CA LEU A 59 -2.68 18.65 -3.52
C LEU A 59 -1.83 19.77 -2.90
N PRO A 60 -1.65 19.80 -1.57
CA PRO A 60 -1.93 18.71 -0.63
C PRO A 60 -3.41 18.58 -0.22
N TYR A 61 -3.88 17.36 -0.05
CA TYR A 61 -5.18 17.03 0.54
C TYR A 61 -4.98 16.64 2.01
N ASN A 62 -5.71 17.28 2.91
CA ASN A 62 -5.60 17.04 4.36
C ASN A 62 -6.97 16.68 4.92
N SER A 63 -7.11 15.45 5.42
CA SER A 63 -8.25 15.08 6.27
C SER A 63 -7.87 15.28 7.73
N HIS A 64 -8.44 16.31 8.35
CA HIS A 64 -8.18 16.66 9.75
C HIS A 64 -8.78 15.63 10.73
N GLU A 65 -9.94 15.07 10.40
CA GLU A 65 -10.61 14.06 11.24
C GLU A 65 -9.90 12.71 11.17
N ALA A 66 -9.56 12.26 9.96
CA ALA A 66 -8.84 11.00 9.76
C ALA A 66 -7.33 11.11 10.04
N LEU A 67 -6.78 12.32 10.18
CA LEU A 67 -5.35 12.59 10.37
C LEU A 67 -4.49 12.02 9.22
N VAL A 68 -4.97 12.21 7.98
CA VAL A 68 -4.33 11.75 6.74
C VAL A 68 -3.92 12.96 5.90
N ASN A 69 -2.68 12.96 5.42
CA ASN A 69 -2.17 13.96 4.48
C ASN A 69 -1.71 13.27 3.18
N ILE A 70 -2.13 13.81 2.05
CA ILE A 70 -1.79 13.31 0.71
C ILE A 70 -1.12 14.44 -0.05
N TYR A 71 0.05 14.19 -0.63
CA TYR A 71 0.85 15.21 -1.30
C TYR A 71 1.60 14.67 -2.51
N LYS A 72 1.90 15.57 -3.45
CA LYS A 72 2.80 15.26 -4.57
C LYS A 72 4.23 15.10 -4.07
N LYS A 73 4.92 14.09 -4.59
CA LYS A 73 6.36 13.90 -4.35
C LYS A 73 7.01 13.40 -5.64
N GLY A 74 7.96 14.16 -6.19
CA GLY A 74 8.57 13.83 -7.48
C GLY A 74 7.52 13.68 -8.58
N ASN A 75 7.50 12.52 -9.22
CA ASN A 75 6.53 12.15 -10.27
C ASN A 75 5.35 11.31 -9.75
N GLY A 76 5.19 11.19 -8.43
CA GLY A 76 4.18 10.36 -7.80
C GLY A 76 3.38 11.08 -6.71
N VAL A 77 2.67 10.27 -5.93
CA VAL A 77 1.84 10.71 -4.81
C VAL A 77 2.26 9.96 -3.56
N SER A 78 2.40 10.68 -2.45
CA SER A 78 2.66 10.14 -1.12
C SER A 78 1.43 10.35 -0.24
N VAL A 79 1.13 9.35 0.59
CA VAL A 79 0.13 9.39 1.66
C VAL A 79 0.85 9.20 2.98
N SER A 80 0.61 10.09 3.94
CA SER A 80 1.10 9.95 5.32
C SER A 80 -0.07 9.93 6.30
N ALA A 81 0.01 9.02 7.25
CA ALA A 81 -1.00 8.81 8.29
C ALA A 81 -0.27 8.33 9.57
N TYR A 82 0.64 9.17 10.07
CA TYR A 82 1.59 8.79 11.12
C TYR A 82 0.90 8.32 12.40
N LYS A 83 -0.29 8.85 12.73
CA LYS A 83 -1.10 8.45 13.89
C LYS A 83 -1.69 7.05 13.76
N HIS A 84 -1.77 6.53 12.54
CA HIS A 84 -2.27 5.20 12.21
C HIS A 84 -1.16 4.20 11.89
N GLY A 85 0.11 4.62 11.95
CA GLY A 85 1.26 3.73 11.77
C GLY A 85 1.92 3.80 10.40
N LEU A 86 1.43 4.67 9.50
CA LEU A 86 2.01 4.91 8.18
C LEU A 86 2.79 6.22 8.16
N THR A 87 4.11 6.13 8.09
CA THR A 87 4.97 7.31 7.88
C THR A 87 4.82 7.81 6.45
N GLU A 88 4.87 6.91 5.46
CA GLU A 88 4.71 7.25 4.05
C GLU A 88 4.31 6.00 3.24
N VAL A 89 3.29 6.14 2.39
CA VAL A 89 3.01 5.23 1.28
C VAL A 89 3.17 6.02 -0.01
N TYR A 90 4.16 5.69 -0.81
CA TYR A 90 4.49 6.39 -2.05
C TYR A 90 4.20 5.50 -3.27
N PHE A 91 3.56 6.08 -4.28
CA PHE A 91 3.29 5.44 -5.56
C PHE A 91 3.74 6.33 -6.72
N ALA A 92 4.54 5.77 -7.62
CA ALA A 92 4.88 6.37 -8.92
C ALA A 92 5.12 5.29 -9.98
N LYS A 93 4.17 5.14 -10.92
CA LYS A 93 4.20 4.12 -11.98
C LYS A 93 4.38 2.71 -11.40
N ASP A 94 5.59 2.17 -11.46
CA ASP A 94 5.95 0.84 -10.96
C ASP A 94 6.62 0.84 -9.59
N ILE A 95 6.87 2.02 -9.01
CA ILE A 95 7.52 2.18 -7.72
C ILE A 95 6.45 2.29 -6.64
N ILE A 96 6.54 1.39 -5.66
CA ILE A 96 5.74 1.42 -4.44
C ILE A 96 6.71 1.37 -3.26
N GLU A 97 6.68 2.39 -2.41
CA GLU A 97 7.40 2.39 -1.14
C GLU A 97 6.41 2.49 0.02
N ILE A 98 6.58 1.64 1.04
CA ILE A 98 5.78 1.67 2.26
C ILE A 98 6.74 1.81 3.44
N LYS A 99 6.57 2.91 4.19
CA LYS A 99 7.30 3.21 5.41
C LYS A 99 6.31 3.26 6.55
N VAL A 100 6.49 2.40 7.54
CA VAL A 100 5.69 2.37 8.76
C VAL A 100 6.41 3.08 9.89
N ALA A 101 5.67 3.53 10.89
CA ALA A 101 6.24 4.17 12.07
C ALA A 101 6.96 3.14 12.95
N ASP A 102 7.98 3.55 13.71
CA ASP A 102 8.80 2.66 14.53
C ASP A 102 7.99 1.86 15.57
N TYR A 103 6.90 2.44 16.07
CA TYR A 103 6.02 1.77 17.03
C TYR A 103 5.18 0.64 16.41
N MET A 104 5.20 0.49 15.08
CA MET A 104 4.60 -0.62 14.33
C MET A 104 5.56 -1.79 14.13
N ARG A 105 6.80 -1.70 14.62
CA ARG A 105 7.76 -2.81 14.59
C ARG A 105 7.15 -4.09 15.18
N GLY A 106 7.18 -5.17 14.42
CA GLY A 106 6.65 -6.48 14.81
C GLY A 106 5.12 -6.61 14.70
N LYS A 107 4.40 -5.54 14.35
CA LYS A 107 2.93 -5.46 14.38
C LYS A 107 2.28 -5.51 13.00
N THR A 108 3.07 -5.50 11.94
CA THR A 108 2.55 -5.55 10.57
C THR A 108 2.52 -6.98 10.01
N CYS A 109 1.70 -7.17 8.98
CA CYS A 109 1.64 -8.40 8.20
C CYS A 109 1.45 -8.07 6.71
N GLY A 110 1.59 -9.07 5.84
CA GLY A 110 1.54 -8.91 4.38
C GLY A 110 2.89 -9.23 3.72
N VAL A 111 3.00 -8.90 2.43
CA VAL A 111 4.22 -9.15 1.62
C VAL A 111 5.43 -8.42 2.20
N CYS A 112 5.25 -7.21 2.74
CA CYS A 112 6.31 -6.43 3.38
C CYS A 112 6.76 -7.00 4.73
N GLY A 113 6.07 -8.01 5.28
CA GLY A 113 6.43 -8.65 6.54
C GLY A 113 6.09 -7.83 7.79
N LYS A 114 6.86 -8.06 8.86
CA LYS A 114 6.57 -7.55 10.22
C LYS A 114 7.20 -6.20 10.56
N ALA A 115 7.91 -5.57 9.62
CA ALA A 115 8.65 -4.32 9.87
C ALA A 115 9.61 -4.40 11.07
N ASP A 116 10.20 -5.56 11.33
CA ASP A 116 11.15 -5.84 12.41
C ASP A 116 12.60 -5.47 12.08
N GLY A 117 12.86 -5.02 10.85
CA GLY A 117 14.18 -4.70 10.33
C GLY A 117 14.82 -5.83 9.53
N GLU A 118 14.13 -6.97 9.37
CA GLU A 118 14.58 -8.01 8.45
C GLU A 118 14.43 -7.56 6.99
N VAL A 119 15.55 -7.45 6.27
CA VAL A 119 15.54 -7.29 4.81
C VAL A 119 15.19 -8.63 4.18
N ARG A 120 13.91 -8.82 3.85
CA ARG A 120 13.43 -10.03 3.17
C ARG A 120 13.70 -9.94 1.67
N GLN A 121 14.82 -10.51 1.23
CA GLN A 121 15.03 -10.81 -0.19
C GLN A 121 14.26 -12.08 -0.57
N GLY A 122 12.98 -11.94 -0.94
CA GLY A 122 12.20 -13.04 -1.53
C GLY A 122 10.75 -13.13 -1.03
N PHE A 123 9.87 -13.56 -1.93
CA PHE A 123 8.46 -13.85 -1.63
C PHE A 123 8.37 -15.10 -0.74
N ARG A 124 7.98 -14.95 0.52
CA ARG A 124 7.58 -16.09 1.37
C ARG A 124 6.10 -16.36 1.15
N SER A 125 5.77 -17.57 0.72
CA SER A 125 4.40 -18.06 0.77
C SER A 125 3.93 -18.16 2.23
N SER A 126 2.62 -18.10 2.45
CA SER A 126 1.98 -18.20 3.78
C SER A 126 2.34 -19.47 4.56
N ASN A 127 2.94 -20.48 3.91
CA ASN A 127 3.46 -21.71 4.51
C ASN A 127 4.93 -21.62 4.97
N GLY A 128 5.55 -20.44 4.97
CA GLY A 128 6.90 -20.22 5.50
C GLY A 128 8.05 -20.66 4.59
N ARG A 129 7.78 -21.19 3.38
CA ARG A 129 8.82 -21.55 2.40
C ARG A 129 9.35 -20.31 1.69
N VAL A 130 10.67 -20.13 1.70
CA VAL A 130 11.38 -19.09 0.94
C VAL A 130 11.53 -19.61 -0.49
N SER A 131 10.93 -18.95 -1.47
CA SER A 131 11.18 -19.23 -2.90
C SER A 131 12.14 -18.18 -3.46
N SER A 132 13.23 -18.63 -4.07
CA SER A 132 14.21 -17.77 -4.75
C SER A 132 13.84 -17.39 -6.18
N ASN A 133 12.71 -17.88 -6.72
CA ASN A 133 12.31 -17.63 -8.11
C ASN A 133 10.96 -16.91 -8.20
N GLY A 134 10.98 -15.68 -8.74
CA GLY A 134 9.84 -14.77 -8.89
C GLY A 134 8.82 -15.12 -9.99
N ILE A 135 8.73 -16.39 -10.41
CA ILE A 135 7.74 -16.86 -11.39
C ILE A 135 7.16 -18.18 -10.87
N SER A 136 6.18 -18.10 -9.96
CA SER A 136 5.17 -19.13 -9.65
C SER A 136 4.34 -18.63 -8.46
N PHE A 137 3.49 -17.62 -8.70
CA PHE A 137 2.50 -17.17 -7.72
C PHE A 137 1.14 -16.91 -8.37
N ALA A 138 0.79 -17.75 -9.35
CA ALA A 138 -0.57 -17.93 -9.82
C ALA A 138 -0.86 -19.44 -9.80
N HIS A 139 -2.07 -19.80 -9.39
CA HIS A 139 -2.58 -21.16 -9.12
C HIS A 139 -2.33 -21.71 -7.72
N SER A 140 -3.24 -21.37 -6.79
CA SER A 140 -3.89 -22.41 -5.96
C SER A 140 -5.12 -21.83 -5.27
N TRP A 141 -6.26 -21.80 -5.98
CA TRP A 141 -7.62 -21.93 -5.40
C TRP A 141 -8.58 -22.37 -6.52
N VAL A 142 -8.53 -23.65 -6.87
CA VAL A 142 -9.74 -24.39 -7.27
C VAL A 142 -9.82 -25.52 -6.26
N LEU A 143 -10.78 -25.43 -5.34
CA LEU A 143 -11.13 -26.53 -4.45
C LEU A 143 -11.82 -27.60 -5.30
N SER A 144 -11.33 -28.84 -5.18
CA SER A 144 -12.08 -30.06 -5.47
C SER A 144 -13.25 -30.22 -4.51
#